data_AF-A0A1V5D1V1-F1
#
_entry.id   AF-A0A1V5D1V1-F1
#
_cell.length_a   1.000
_cell.length_b   1.000
_cell.length_c   1.000
_cell.angle_alpha   90.00
_cell.angle_beta   90.00
_cell.angle_gamma   90.00
#
_symmetry.space_group_name_H-M   'P 1'
#
loop_
_entity.id
_entity.type
_entity.pdbx_description
1 polymer ?
#
loop_
_entity_poly.entity_id
_entity_poly.type
_entity_poly.pdbx_seq_one_letter_code
_entity_poly.pdbx_strand_id
1 'polypeptide(L)' 'MLIPFESVWDAMDELETNAILVIDNEGIIRKINKGVTAILGYSEQDLIGNRIESLLPGHFREFHSVS' A
#
# COMPACT_ATOMS: atom_id res chain seq x y z
N MET A 1 -4.61 -20.89 -18.13
CA MET A 1 -5.06 -21.01 -16.73
C MET A 1 -4.89 -19.63 -16.10
N LEU A 2 -5.97 -18.99 -15.68
CA LEU A 2 -5.88 -17.70 -14.97
C LEU A 2 -5.51 -17.99 -13.52
N ILE A 3 -4.48 -17.31 -13.01
CA ILE A 3 -4.12 -17.38 -11.59
C ILE A 3 -5.10 -16.48 -10.82
N PRO A 4 -5.70 -16.96 -9.70
CA PRO A 4 -6.54 -16.12 -8.85
C PRO A 4 -5.77 -14.93 -8.28
N PHE A 5 -6.45 -13.80 -8.08
CA PHE A 5 -5.83 -12.62 -7.49
C PHE A 5 -5.29 -12.90 -6.09
N GLU A 6 -6.00 -13.70 -5.30
CA GLU A 6 -5.58 -14.14 -3.97
C GLU A 6 -4.22 -14.84 -4.02
N SER A 7 -3.99 -15.72 -5.00
CA SER A 7 -2.72 -16.43 -5.14
C SER A 7 -1.56 -15.50 -5.53
N VAL A 8 -1.84 -14.46 -6.32
CA VAL A 8 -0.84 -13.42 -6.62
C VAL A 8 -0.52 -12.62 -5.36
N TRP A 9 -1.55 -12.29 -4.58
CA TRP A 9 -1.38 -11.56 -3.33
C TRP A 9 -0.57 -12.33 -2.29
N ASP A 10 -0.87 -13.62 -2.09
CA ASP A 10 -0.14 -14.47 -1.15
C ASP A 10 1.36 -14.51 -1.48
N ALA A 11 1.69 -14.63 -2.78
CA ALA A 11 3.07 -14.57 -3.25
C ALA A 11 3.74 -13.20 -2.98
N MET A 12 2.98 -12.11 -3.02
CA MET A 12 3.48 -10.76 -2.71
C MET A 12 3.67 -10.53 -1.20
N ASP A 13 2.92 -11.23 -0.34
CA ASP A 13 3.09 -11.18 1.11
C ASP A 13 4.35 -11.91 1.60
N GLU A 14 4.86 -12.86 0.82
CA GLU A 14 6.16 -13.50 1.07
C GLU A 14 7.35 -12.57 0.74
N LEU A 15 7.12 -11.47 0.02
CA LEU A 15 8.14 -10.49 -0.34
C LEU A 15 8.28 -9.41 0.74
N GLU A 16 8.93 -9.77 1.85
CA GLU A 16 9.20 -8.82 2.95
C GLU A 16 10.19 -7.69 2.57
N THR A 17 10.92 -7.84 1.46
CA THR A 17 11.85 -6.82 0.94
C THR A 17 11.17 -5.71 0.14
N ASN A 18 9.87 -5.82 -0.13
CA ASN A 18 9.13 -4.89 -0.97
C ASN A 18 7.87 -4.40 -0.26
N ALA A 19 7.74 -3.08 -0.11
CA ALA A 19 6.51 -2.46 0.40
C ALA A 19 5.51 -2.31 -0.74
N ILE A 20 4.38 -3.01 -0.64
CA ILE A 20 3.33 -3.00 -1.67
C ILE A 20 2.00 -2.67 -1.01
N LEU A 21 1.28 -1.70 -1.60
CA LEU A 21 -0.02 -1.25 -1.16
C LEU A 21 -0.95 -1.03 -2.36
N VAL A 22 -2.24 -1.15 -2.09
CA VAL A 22 -3.32 -0.93 -3.08
C VAL A 22 -4.16 0.25 -2.61
N ILE A 23 -4.40 1.20 -3.51
CA ILE A 23 -5.29 2.33 -3.30
C ILE A 23 -6.54 2.21 -4.17
N ASP A 24 -7.63 2.84 -3.75
CA ASP A 24 -8.76 3.10 -4.64
C ASP A 24 -8.55 4.37 -5.49
N ASN A 25 -9.59 4.74 -6.24
CA ASN A 25 -9.59 5.91 -7.11
C ASN A 25 -9.55 7.24 -6.34
N GLU A 26 -9.86 7.27 -5.04
CA GLU A 26 -9.76 8.46 -4.20
C GLU A 26 -8.40 8.57 -3.50
N GLY A 27 -7.50 7.61 -3.75
CA GLY A 27 -6.18 7.52 -3.12
C GLY A 27 -6.21 6.90 -1.73
N ILE A 28 -7.32 6.26 -1.34
CA ILE A 28 -7.47 5.64 -0.03
C ILE A 28 -6.84 4.26 -0.06
N ILE A 29 -5.97 3.98 0.90
CA ILE A 29 -5.30 2.68 1.04
C ILE A 29 -6.34 1.64 1.45
N ARG A 30 -6.47 0.59 0.64
CA ARG A 30 -7.40 -0.53 0.82
C ARG A 30 -6.72 -1.84 1.21
N LYS A 31 -5.45 -2.00 0.89
CA LYS A 31 -4.67 -3.18 1.27
C LYS A 31 -3.19 -2.84 1.36
N ILE A 32 -2.46 -3.50 2.26
CA ILE A 32 -1.00 -3.45 2.36
C ILE A 32 -0.45 -4.86 2.52
N ASN A 33 0.76 -5.12 2.02
CA ASN A 33 1.48 -6.36 2.30
C ASN A 33 2.33 -6.26 3.57
N LYS A 34 2.86 -7.38 4.05
CA LYS A 34 3.77 -7.41 5.22
C LYS A 34 5.02 -6.55 5.06
N GLY A 35 5.52 -6.39 3.84
CA GLY A 35 6.68 -5.54 3.55
C GLY A 35 6.44 -4.07 3.89
N VAL A 36 5.21 -3.55 3.77
CA VAL A 36 4.87 -2.19 4.22
C VAL A 36 5.15 -2.03 5.70
N THR A 37 4.71 -2.97 6.52
CA THR A 37 4.94 -2.96 7.97
C THR A 37 6.42 -3.06 8.30
N ALA A 38 7.15 -3.96 7.62
CA ALA A 38 8.57 -4.17 7.87
C ALA A 38 9.44 -2.98 7.46
N ILE A 39 9.14 -2.33 6.34
CA ILE A 39 9.98 -1.29 5.74
C ILE A 39 9.60 0.10 6.25
N LEU A 40 8.29 0.39 6.35
CA LEU A 40 7.81 1.73 6.75
C LEU A 40 7.48 1.82 8.24
N GLY A 41 7.33 0.69 8.94
CA GLY A 41 7.08 0.66 10.39
C GLY A 41 5.63 0.95 10.80
N TYR A 42 4.70 1.03 9.84
CA TYR A 42 3.28 1.24 10.09
C TYR A 42 2.52 -0.08 10.08
N SER A 43 1.54 -0.23 10.98
CA SER A 43 0.62 -1.36 10.93
C SER A 43 -0.47 -1.16 9.87
N GLU A 44 -1.16 -2.25 9.53
CA GLU A 44 -2.35 -2.18 8.67
C GLU A 44 -3.42 -1.23 9.24
N GLN A 45 -3.60 -1.24 10.56
CA GLN A 45 -4.58 -0.38 11.23
C GLN A 45 -4.22 1.12 11.14
N ASP A 46 -2.93 1.43 11.01
CA ASP A 46 -2.45 2.81 10.85
C ASP A 46 -2.67 3.34 9.44
N LEU A 47 -2.81 2.47 8.43
CA LEU A 47 -2.81 2.86 7.02
C LEU A 47 -4.13 2.61 6.29
N ILE A 48 -4.85 1.54 6.60
CA ILE A 48 -6.12 1.26 5.92
C ILE A 48 -7.12 2.38 6.16
N GLY A 49 -7.72 2.87 5.07
CA GLY A 49 -8.67 3.99 5.13
C GLY A 49 -8.03 5.38 5.09
N ASN A 50 -6.70 5.47 5.22
CA ASN A 50 -5.98 6.73 5.05
C ASN A 50 -5.60 6.99 3.60
N ARG A 51 -5.42 8.27 3.27
CA ARG A 51 -4.90 8.69 1.95
C ARG A 51 -3.41 8.38 1.81
N ILE A 52 -2.99 7.94 0.63
CA ILE A 52 -1.58 7.59 0.34
C ILE A 52 -0.61 8.75 0.55
N GLU A 53 -1.06 9.98 0.39
CA GLU A 53 -0.29 11.21 0.60
C GLU A 53 0.18 11.39 2.07
N SER A 54 -0.44 10.68 3.01
CA SER A 54 0.03 10.62 4.41
C SER A 54 1.43 10.00 4.53
N LEU A 55 1.77 9.06 3.65
CA LEU A 55 3.08 8.39 3.59
C LEU A 55 4.15 9.22 2.86
N LEU A 56 3.73 10.26 2.12
CA LEU A 56 4.65 11.11 1.39
C LEU A 56 5.19 12.25 2.27
N PRO A 57 6.50 12.58 2.17
CA PRO A 57 7.04 13.80 2.75
C PRO A 57 6.27 15.03 2.25
N GLY A 58 6.14 16.06 3.09
CA GLY A 58 5.27 17.21 2.82
C GLY A 58 5.49 17.93 1.48
N HIS A 59 6.72 17.93 0.96
CA HIS A 59 7.06 18.55 -0.32
C HIS A 59 6.62 17.72 -1.55
N PHE A 60 6.27 16.44 -1.39
CA PHE A 60 5.75 15.60 -2.47
C PHE A 60 4.22 15.56 -2.53
N ARG A 61 3.52 16.04 -1.49
CA ARG A 61 2.05 15.97 -1.44
C ARG A 61 1.36 16.79 -2.54
N GLU A 62 1.94 17.92 -2.93
CA GLU A 62 1.39 18.80 -3.98
C GLU A 62 1.39 18.17 -5.38
N PHE A 63 2.28 17.20 -5.64
CA PHE A 63 2.41 16.54 -6.94
C PHE A 63 1.61 15.23 -7.06
N HIS A 64 1.06 14.73 -5.95
CA HIS A 64 0.38 13.44 -5.84
C HIS A 64 -1.08 13.57 -5.41
N SER A 65 -1.75 14.67 -5.78
CA SER A 65 -3.20 14.75 -5.66
C SER A 65 -3.80 13.78 -6.66
N VAL A 66 -4.31 12.64 -6.18
CA VAL A 66 -5.10 11.73 -7.02
C VAL A 66 -6.29 12.54 -7.55
N SER A 67 -6.30 12.71 -8.87
CA SER A 67 -7.24 13.57 -9.59
C SER A 67 -8.53 12.85 -9.93
#